data_AF-A0A2E3Y5V1-F1
#
_entry.id   AF-A0A2E3Y5V1-F1
#
_cell.length_a   1.000
_cell.length_b   1.000
_cell.length_c   1.000
_cell.angle_alpha   90.00
_cell.angle_beta   90.00
_cell.angle_gamma   90.00
#
_symmetry.space_group_name_H-M   'P 1'
#
loop_
_entity.id
_entity.type
_entity.pdbx_description
1 polymer ?
#
loop_
_entity_poly.entity_id
_entity_poly.type
_entity_poly.pdbx_seq_one_letter_code
_entity_poly.pdbx_strand_id
1 'polypeptide(L)'
;MPVNTQGLSHAQNLSFLDPNRFSMNHSFGMNMMSFGGNSMSVGSYTNQINYMIKENMRLSTNFTLASPMNGANQYSKNRFGGSQLFYGAALDYQPTKNLFVKFSMNNYPRYGYSQPYSRLYNSR
;
A
#
# COMPACT_ATOMS: atom_id res chain seq x y z
N MET A 1 4.72 9.98 -42.25
CA MET A 1 6.06 9.93 -41.59
C MET A 1 6.17 8.59 -40.88
N PRO A 2 6.95 7.61 -41.37
CA PRO A 2 7.15 6.35 -40.66
C PRO A 2 8.24 6.55 -39.60
N VAL A 3 7.90 6.38 -38.32
CA VAL A 3 8.90 6.32 -37.24
C VAL A 3 9.32 4.87 -37.06
N ASN A 4 10.57 4.63 -37.41
CA ASN A 4 11.31 3.42 -37.12
C ASN A 4 11.50 3.31 -35.59
N THR A 5 10.78 2.40 -34.94
CA THR A 5 11.03 1.99 -33.54
C THR A 5 11.59 0.58 -33.50
N GLN A 6 12.69 0.33 -34.21
CA GLN A 6 13.61 -0.75 -33.84
C GLN A 6 14.51 -0.25 -32.71
N GLY A 7 14.05 -0.45 -31.47
CA GLY A 7 14.74 0.04 -30.28
C GLY A 7 14.12 -0.44 -28.98
N LEU A 8 13.72 -1.70 -28.89
CA LEU A 8 13.35 -2.37 -27.63
C LEU A 8 14.10 -3.69 -27.50
N SER A 9 15.41 -3.65 -27.74
CA SER A 9 16.32 -4.75 -27.42
C SER A 9 17.16 -4.33 -26.21
N HIS A 10 17.18 -5.21 -25.21
CA HIS A 10 17.88 -5.12 -23.93
C HIS A 10 17.11 -4.44 -22.78
N ALA A 11 15.88 -4.90 -22.52
CA ALA A 11 15.53 -5.14 -21.12
C ALA A 11 16.49 -6.22 -20.62
N GLN A 12 17.62 -5.78 -20.06
CA GLN A 12 18.55 -6.64 -19.35
C GLN A 12 17.70 -7.46 -18.38
N ASN A 13 17.62 -8.77 -18.64
CA ASN A 13 17.06 -9.73 -17.71
C ASN A 13 17.78 -9.53 -16.38
N LEU A 14 17.13 -8.80 -15.48
CA LEU A 14 17.49 -8.70 -14.07
C LEU A 14 17.30 -10.11 -13.52
N SER A 15 18.32 -10.96 -13.67
CA SER A 15 18.31 -12.38 -13.31
C SER A 15 18.05 -12.62 -11.81
N PHE A 16 17.90 -11.57 -11.01
CA PHE A 16 17.47 -11.62 -9.60
C PHE A 16 15.94 -11.58 -9.42
N LEU A 17 15.19 -11.18 -10.46
CA LEU A 17 13.73 -11.23 -10.51
C LEU A 17 13.31 -12.40 -11.38
N ASP A 18 13.55 -13.63 -10.90
CA ASP A 18 12.91 -14.80 -11.50
C ASP A 18 11.38 -14.55 -11.49
N PRO A 19 10.72 -14.44 -12.66
CA PRO A 19 9.29 -14.09 -12.73
C PRO A 19 8.40 -15.16 -12.07
N ASN A 20 8.91 -16.37 -11.84
CA ASN A 20 8.20 -17.38 -11.04
C ASN A 20 8.22 -17.08 -9.54
N ARG A 21 9.18 -16.26 -9.09
CA ARG A 21 9.38 -15.88 -7.69
C ARG A 21 8.92 -14.46 -7.40
N PHE A 22 8.64 -13.67 -8.42
CA PHE A 22 8.21 -12.28 -8.30
C PHE A 22 6.81 -12.10 -8.89
N SER A 23 5.87 -11.61 -8.09
CA SER A 23 4.57 -11.16 -8.58
C SER A 23 4.31 -9.72 -8.16
N MET A 24 3.75 -8.94 -9.09
CA MET A 24 3.43 -7.54 -8.87
C MET A 24 2.01 -7.29 -9.37
N ASN A 25 1.16 -6.82 -8.47
CA ASN A 25 -0.24 -6.54 -8.73
C ASN A 25 -0.46 -5.05 -8.56
N HIS A 26 -1.07 -4.43 -9.57
CA HIS A 26 -1.42 -3.02 -9.55
C HIS A 26 -2.94 -2.89 -9.59
N SER A 27 -3.49 -2.00 -8.78
CA SER A 27 -4.91 -1.68 -8.80
C SER A 27 -5.12 -0.17 -8.68
N PHE A 28 -6.13 0.32 -9.39
CA PHE A 28 -6.57 1.70 -9.34
C PHE A 28 -8.01 1.71 -8.85
N GLY A 29 -8.30 2.51 -7.84
CA GLY A 29 -9.62 2.67 -7.27
C GLY A 29 -10.01 4.13 -7.21
N MET A 30 -11.24 4.46 -7.58
CA MET A 30 -11.77 5.81 -7.45
C MET A 30 -13.03 5.76 -6.61
N ASN A 31 -13.07 6.57 -5.56
CA ASN A 31 -14.22 6.70 -4.66
C ASN A 31 -14.77 8.12 -4.77
N MET A 32 -16.09 8.26 -4.79
CA MET A 32 -16.76 9.56 -4.78
C MET A 32 -17.79 9.58 -3.66
N MET A 33 -17.73 10.60 -2.82
CA MET A 33 -18.71 10.86 -1.79
C MET A 33 -19.42 12.18 -2.11
N SER A 34 -20.75 12.20 -2.00
CA SER A 34 -21.56 13.40 -2.19
C SER A 34 -22.35 13.68 -0.92
N PHE A 35 -22.27 14.90 -0.39
CA PHE A 35 -23.02 15.32 0.78
C PHE A 35 -23.40 16.80 0.68
N GLY A 36 -24.69 17.11 0.85
CA GLY A 36 -25.18 18.49 0.94
C GLY A 36 -24.80 19.38 -0.25
N GLY A 37 -24.83 18.85 -1.48
CA GLY A 37 -24.49 19.61 -2.70
C GLY A 37 -22.99 19.70 -3.02
N ASN A 38 -22.11 19.18 -2.16
CA ASN A 38 -20.67 19.10 -2.41
C ASN A 38 -20.27 17.65 -2.71
N SER A 39 -19.41 17.45 -3.71
CA SER A 39 -18.85 16.14 -4.05
C SER A 39 -17.33 16.11 -3.86
N MET A 40 -16.85 15.09 -3.15
CA MET A 40 -15.44 14.82 -2.95
C MET A 40 -15.09 13.49 -3.61
N SER A 41 -14.16 13.52 -4.56
CA SER A 41 -13.61 12.33 -5.21
C SER A 41 -12.19 12.07 -4.70
N VAL A 42 -11.88 10.80 -4.43
CA VAL A 42 -10.56 10.32 -4.02
C VAL A 42 -10.13 9.22 -4.98
N GLY A 43 -9.02 9.44 -5.65
CA GLY A 43 -8.31 8.43 -6.44
C GLY A 43 -7.33 7.69 -5.56
N SER A 44 -7.15 6.40 -5.80
CA SER A 44 -6.21 5.55 -5.10
C SER A 44 -5.49 4.64 -6.09
N TYR A 45 -4.20 4.49 -5.87
CA TYR A 45 -3.36 3.54 -6.58
C TYR A 45 -2.73 2.63 -5.56
N THR A 46 -2.93 1.33 -5.71
CA THR A 46 -2.29 0.31 -4.87
C THR A 46 -1.38 -0.54 -5.71
N ASN A 47 -0.18 -0.79 -5.20
CA ASN A 47 0.74 -1.76 -5.72
C ASN A 47 1.09 -2.77 -4.63
N GLN A 48 0.96 -4.04 -4.95
CA GLN A 48 1.38 -5.14 -4.10
C GLN A 48 2.46 -5.91 -4.82
N ILE A 49 3.58 -6.13 -4.15
CA ILE A 49 4.71 -6.91 -4.64
C ILE A 49 4.86 -8.11 -3.72
N ASN A 50 4.96 -9.31 -4.28
CA ASN A 50 5.36 -10.49 -3.54
C ASN A 50 6.61 -11.07 -4.19
N TYR A 51 7.59 -11.39 -3.36
CA TYR A 51 8.87 -11.94 -3.78
C TYR A 51 9.24 -13.15 -2.92
N MET A 52 9.43 -14.31 -3.55
CA MET A 52 9.89 -15.53 -2.91
C MET A 52 11.42 -15.56 -2.93
N ILE A 53 12.02 -15.11 -1.82
CA ILE A 53 13.48 -15.14 -1.64
C ILE A 53 13.97 -16.60 -1.62
N LYS A 54 13.22 -17.48 -0.97
CA LYS A 54 13.42 -18.93 -0.96
C LYS A 54 12.05 -19.62 -1.00
N GLU A 55 12.00 -20.93 -1.24
CA GLU A 55 10.74 -21.69 -1.21
C GLU A 55 10.02 -21.59 0.14
N ASN A 56 10.78 -21.36 1.22
CA ASN A 56 10.26 -21.20 2.57
C ASN A 56 10.33 -19.76 3.09
N MET A 57 10.60 -18.77 2.23
CA MET A 57 10.72 -17.38 2.65
C MET A 57 10.12 -16.42 1.62
N ARG A 58 9.07 -15.70 2.02
CA ARG A 58 8.34 -14.76 1.16
C ARG A 58 8.38 -13.36 1.76
N LEU A 59 8.80 -12.40 0.96
CA LEU A 59 8.67 -10.97 1.22
C LEU A 59 7.46 -10.44 0.47
N SER A 60 6.50 -9.87 1.18
CA SER A 60 5.34 -9.19 0.63
C SER A 60 5.41 -7.72 0.99
N THR A 61 5.32 -6.83 0.02
CA THR A 61 5.22 -5.39 0.24
C THR A 61 3.97 -4.85 -0.44
N ASN A 62 3.41 -3.82 0.14
CA ASN A 62 2.23 -3.16 -0.38
C ASN A 62 2.34 -1.65 -0.16
N PHE A 63 1.93 -0.90 -1.16
CA PHE A 63 1.99 0.55 -1.19
C PHE A 63 0.68 1.04 -1.77
N THR A 64 0.04 2.00 -1.10
CA THR A 64 -1.18 2.65 -1.57
C THR A 64 -1.00 4.15 -1.49
N LEU A 65 -1.17 4.83 -2.62
CA LEU A 65 -1.23 6.27 -2.70
C LEU A 65 -2.69 6.68 -2.94
N ALA A 66 -3.29 7.39 -2.00
CA ALA A 66 -4.62 7.97 -2.13
C ALA A 66 -4.51 9.49 -2.25
N SER A 67 -5.21 10.10 -3.21
CA SER A 67 -5.20 11.55 -3.43
C SER A 67 -6.60 12.07 -3.76
N PRO A 68 -7.03 13.21 -3.19
CA PRO A 68 -8.27 13.87 -3.59
C PRO A 68 -8.15 14.39 -5.03
N MET A 69 -9.14 14.09 -5.87
CA MET A 69 -9.16 14.46 -7.29
C MET A 69 -9.86 15.81 -7.53
N ASN A 70 -10.77 16.22 -6.64
CA ASN A 70 -11.55 17.44 -6.78
C ASN A 70 -10.93 18.58 -5.97
N GLY A 71 -9.82 19.15 -6.46
CA GLY A 71 -9.20 20.34 -5.88
C GLY A 71 -8.60 20.15 -4.49
N ALA A 72 -7.61 20.97 -4.14
CA ALA A 72 -6.93 20.89 -2.86
C ALA A 72 -7.93 21.03 -1.70
N ASN A 73 -8.03 19.98 -0.88
CA ASN A 73 -8.82 20.04 0.34
C ASN A 73 -8.14 21.05 1.29
N GLN A 74 -8.71 22.25 1.41
CA GLN A 74 -8.20 23.35 2.24
C GLN A 74 -8.09 22.96 3.72
N TYR A 75 -8.73 21.87 4.14
CA TYR A 75 -8.69 21.32 5.49
C TYR A 75 -7.62 20.23 5.69
N SER A 76 -6.84 19.88 4.66
CA SER A 76 -5.80 18.85 4.80
C SER A 76 -4.56 19.42 5.49
N LYS A 77 -4.36 19.04 6.76
CA LYS A 77 -3.17 19.40 7.56
C LYS A 77 -1.90 18.62 7.19
N ASN A 78 -1.94 17.82 6.13
CA ASN A 78 -0.84 16.95 5.74
C ASN A 78 0.04 17.63 4.67
N ARG A 79 1.36 17.51 4.81
CA ARG A 79 2.38 18.12 3.91
C ARG A 79 2.28 17.72 2.42
N PHE A 80 1.38 16.80 2.07
CA PHE A 80 1.16 16.28 0.71
C PHE A 80 -0.17 16.74 0.08
N GLY A 81 -0.73 17.88 0.50
CA GLY A 81 -1.91 18.47 -0.15
C GLY A 81 -3.17 17.58 -0.09
N GLY A 82 -3.32 16.81 1.00
CA GLY A 82 -4.44 15.88 1.18
C GLY A 82 -4.18 14.46 0.67
N SER A 83 -3.06 14.22 -0.02
CA SER A 83 -2.66 12.87 -0.39
C SER A 83 -2.19 12.07 0.84
N GLN A 84 -2.60 10.82 0.92
CA GLN A 84 -2.22 9.88 1.97
C GLN A 84 -1.42 8.73 1.38
N LEU A 85 -0.29 8.43 2.02
CA LEU A 85 0.57 7.33 1.65
C LEU A 85 0.50 6.23 2.70
N PHE A 86 0.04 5.07 2.28
CA PHE A 86 0.02 3.86 3.08
C PHE A 86 1.03 2.88 2.53
N TYR A 87 1.74 2.20 3.42
CA TYR A 87 2.68 1.17 3.03
C TYR A 87 2.70 0.06 4.08
N GLY A 88 3.11 -1.12 3.65
CA GLY A 88 3.32 -2.28 4.47
C GLY A 88 4.39 -3.19 3.88
N ALA A 89 5.03 -3.93 4.77
CA ALA A 89 5.96 -4.97 4.43
C ALA A 89 5.76 -6.14 5.40
N ALA A 90 5.84 -7.36 4.88
CA ALA A 90 5.77 -8.58 5.64
C ALA A 90 6.82 -9.57 5.12
N LEU A 91 7.54 -10.19 6.04
CA LEU A 91 8.46 -11.28 5.77
C LEU A 91 7.92 -12.52 6.47
N ASP A 92 7.49 -13.47 5.65
CA ASP A 92 7.00 -14.78 6.07
C ASP A 92 8.15 -15.80 5.92
N TYR A 93 8.48 -16.53 6.97
CA TYR A 93 9.55 -17.53 6.99
C TYR A 93 9.09 -18.83 7.65
N GLN A 94 9.23 -19.95 6.94
CA GLN A 94 8.82 -21.28 7.38
C GLN A 94 10.03 -22.23 7.44
N PRO A 95 10.86 -22.17 8.49
CA PRO A 95 12.08 -23.00 8.59
C PRO A 95 11.78 -24.50 8.54
N THR A 96 10.68 -24.94 9.14
CA THR A 96 10.23 -26.34 9.14
C THR A 96 8.74 -26.42 8.85
N LYS A 97 8.21 -27.62 8.58
CA LYS A 97 6.78 -27.81 8.31
C LYS A 97 5.86 -27.36 9.46
N ASN A 98 6.38 -27.34 10.70
CA ASN A 98 5.60 -27.06 11.90
C ASN A 98 5.92 -25.69 12.54
N LEU A 99 6.86 -24.92 11.99
CA LEU A 99 7.26 -23.62 12.53
C LEU A 99 7.10 -22.55 11.45
N PHE A 100 6.32 -21.53 11.76
CA PHE A 100 6.10 -20.36 10.91
C PHE A 100 6.39 -19.09 11.69
N VAL A 101 7.21 -18.21 11.12
CA VAL A 101 7.59 -16.93 11.69
C VAL A 101 7.20 -15.83 10.71
N LYS A 102 6.50 -14.81 11.19
CA LYS A 102 6.06 -13.68 10.39
C LYS A 102 6.45 -12.36 11.04
N PHE A 103 7.20 -11.57 10.30
CA PHE A 103 7.49 -10.18 10.66
C PHE A 103 6.66 -9.28 9.77
N SER A 104 5.94 -8.32 10.33
CA SER A 104 5.17 -7.37 9.51
C SER A 104 5.17 -5.98 10.12
N MET A 105 5.25 -4.97 9.25
CA MET A 105 5.14 -3.57 9.59
C MET A 105 4.18 -2.90 8.60
N ASN A 106 3.36 -1.98 9.08
CA ASN A 106 2.49 -1.20 8.20
C ASN A 106 2.13 0.15 8.82
N ASN A 107 1.76 1.08 7.96
CA ASN A 107 1.30 2.42 8.31
C ASN A 107 -0.18 2.63 7.93
N TYR A 108 -0.97 1.55 7.87
CA TYR A 108 -2.40 1.70 7.62
C TYR A 108 -3.09 2.39 8.81
N PRO A 109 -4.07 3.27 8.56
CA PRO A 109 -4.80 3.96 9.60
C PRO A 109 -5.58 2.88 10.35
N ARG A 110 -5.07 2.50 11.51
CA ARG A 110 -5.78 1.64 12.44
C ARG A 110 -6.83 2.54 13.05
N TYR A 111 -8.02 2.54 12.48
CA TYR A 111 -9.20 3.10 13.13
C TYR A 111 -9.47 2.23 14.36
N GLY A 112 -8.72 2.51 15.42
CA GLY A 112 -8.92 1.92 16.71
C GLY A 112 -10.23 2.46 17.23
N TYR A 113 -11.17 1.56 17.48
CA TYR A 113 -12.15 1.74 18.54
C TYR A 113 -11.39 1.78 19.87
N SER A 114 -10.57 2.82 20.09
CA SER A 114 -10.04 3.13 21.40
C SER A 114 -11.21 3.76 22.14
N GLN A 115 -12.05 2.91 22.74
CA GLN A 115 -12.97 3.34 23.77
C GLN A 115 -12.08 3.86 24.92
N PRO A 116 -12.11 5.17 25.24
CA PRO A 116 -11.39 5.66 26.39
C PRO A 116 -12.06 5.06 27.62
N TYR A 117 -11.38 4.12 28.29
CA TYR A 117 -11.77 3.69 29.62
C TYR A 117 -11.57 4.89 30.55
N SER A 118 -12.65 5.66 30.76
CA SER A 118 -12.70 6.72 31.74
C SER A 118 -12.60 6.11 33.14
N ARG A 119 -11.36 5.95 33.64
CA ARG A 119 -11.11 5.69 35.06
C ARG A 119 -11.36 6.99 35.83
N LEU A 120 -12.64 7.26 36.12
CA LEU A 120 -13.03 8.17 37.18
C LEU A 120 -12.72 7.48 38.52
N TYR A 121 -11.52 7.72 39.05
CA TYR A 121 -11.22 7.43 40.45
C TYR A 121 -11.25 8.75 41.23
N ASN A 122 -12.43 9.09 41.74
CA ASN A 122 -12.56 10.10 42.78
C ASN A 122 -12.15 9.46 44.11
N SER A 123 -10.92 9.73 44.56
CA SER A 123 -10.58 9.60 45.97
C SER A 123 -11.06 10.86 46.66
N ARG A 124 -12.06 10.72 47.54
CA ARG A 124 -12.34 11.70 48.59
C ARG A 124 -11.36 11.51 49.74
#